data_AF-A0A6I2VQ34-F1
#
_entry.id   AF-A0A6I2VQ34-F1
#
_cell.length_a   1.000
_cell.length_b   1.000
_cell.length_c   1.000
_cell.angle_alpha   90.00
_cell.angle_beta   90.00
_cell.angle_gamma   90.00
#
_symmetry.space_group_name_H-M   'P 1'
#
loop_
_entity.id
_entity.type
_entity.pdbx_description
1 polymer ?
#
loop_
_entity_poly.entity_id
_entity_poly.type
_entity_poly.pdbx_seq_one_letter_code
_entity_poly.pdbx_strand_id
1 'polypeptide(L)'
;MTAARLASASSPMTLSRNALAMASRMDSIASVTGAGKVATFLSCHWKWGTTRRMRHSLAHYASDVPDESVTNTESTRRMPPWVPRAVVIFWAGFIGTLVFRFVFHRLNSLLILLLLSLFIALAVEPATNKLTKRGMSRRSSTALILLGIVVIASVFLAVVGTVVAQQLADLLSNSSTYVNDTVKMINDLFNSHIDPAAVNESIADPNGAVQRFIRSQRTNAFKVSVQALGVLFQLFSVLLFSYYIVADGPRLRRSICSRLSAARQHQVLDAWELAIDKTGGYLYSRALLAAISAFFHWIAFQSMGAPAPIASALWVGLVSQFLPVIGTYLAGVLPVLLIFIDSPTKALVAIGFIAIYQQVENYLFAPKVTERTLELHPALAFGGALAGGAILGPIGAILALPAVAMAQALVSSWGERHEVIEHKLSELQEKKKRTRTRKNLS
;
A
#
# COMPACT_ATOMS: atom_id res chain seq x y z
N MET A 1 -68.68 -13.69 15.23
CA MET A 1 -68.53 -15.14 15.46
C MET A 1 -67.11 -15.55 15.09
N THR A 2 -66.56 -16.51 15.84
CA THR A 2 -65.27 -17.24 15.67
C THR A 2 -63.97 -16.65 16.24
N ALA A 3 -63.41 -17.39 17.21
CA ALA A 3 -61.99 -17.63 17.55
C ALA A 3 -61.13 -16.43 18.04
N ALA A 4 -60.12 -16.52 18.92
CA ALA A 4 -59.36 -17.59 19.54
C ALA A 4 -58.64 -16.99 20.78
N ARG A 5 -58.62 -17.66 21.93
CA ARG A 5 -57.46 -18.39 22.51
C ARG A 5 -56.26 -17.56 23.01
N LEU A 6 -55.96 -17.82 24.30
CA LEU A 6 -54.65 -17.94 24.97
C LEU A 6 -54.03 -16.70 25.62
N ALA A 7 -54.40 -16.48 26.88
CA ALA A 7 -53.49 -15.97 27.90
C ALA A 7 -53.92 -16.50 29.28
N SER A 8 -53.20 -17.47 29.85
CA SER A 8 -52.96 -17.57 31.30
C SER A 8 -52.07 -18.77 31.66
N ALA A 9 -51.27 -18.55 32.71
CA ALA A 9 -50.56 -19.52 33.55
C ALA A 9 -49.14 -19.97 33.11
N SER A 10 -48.16 -19.11 33.41
CA SER A 10 -46.79 -19.51 33.75
C SER A 10 -46.70 -19.82 35.26
N SER A 11 -46.13 -20.97 35.63
CA SER A 11 -45.79 -21.32 37.03
C SER A 11 -44.28 -21.18 37.28
N PRO A 12 -43.79 -20.62 38.40
CA PRO A 12 -42.40 -20.19 38.56
C PRO A 12 -41.38 -21.29 38.98
N MET A 13 -41.80 -22.55 39.16
CA MET A 13 -40.97 -23.58 39.81
C MET A 13 -40.05 -24.40 38.89
N THR A 14 -40.22 -24.35 37.56
CA THR A 14 -39.41 -25.15 36.61
C THR A 14 -38.05 -24.53 36.28
N LEU A 15 -37.86 -23.22 36.50
CA LEU A 15 -36.60 -22.53 36.21
C LEU A 15 -35.48 -22.82 37.23
N SER A 16 -35.82 -23.13 38.48
CA SER A 16 -34.83 -23.32 39.56
C SER A 16 -34.06 -24.65 39.44
N ARG A 17 -34.71 -25.73 38.99
CA ARG A 17 -34.07 -27.06 38.90
C ARG A 17 -33.04 -27.16 37.78
N ASN A 18 -33.30 -26.54 36.63
CA ASN A 18 -32.36 -26.57 35.49
C ASN A 18 -31.14 -25.68 35.74
N ALA A 19 -31.30 -24.55 36.45
CA ALA A 19 -30.19 -23.67 36.79
C ALA A 19 -29.20 -24.30 37.79
N LEU A 20 -29.70 -25.03 38.80
CA LEU A 20 -28.87 -25.73 39.78
C LEU A 20 -28.10 -26.92 39.18
N ALA A 21 -28.71 -27.67 38.25
CA ALA A 21 -28.03 -28.74 37.53
C ALA A 21 -26.94 -28.24 36.56
N MET A 22 -27.11 -27.02 36.04
CA MET A 22 -26.16 -26.37 35.13
C MET A 22 -24.97 -25.78 35.89
N ALA A 23 -25.19 -25.20 37.09
CA ALA A 23 -24.12 -24.69 37.96
C ALA A 23 -23.21 -25.83 38.49
N SER A 24 -23.79 -26.96 38.90
CA SER A 24 -23.01 -28.13 39.37
C SER A 24 -22.10 -28.75 38.29
N ARG A 25 -22.50 -28.69 37.01
CA ARG A 25 -21.67 -29.16 35.88
C ARG A 25 -20.57 -28.18 35.49
N MET A 26 -20.72 -26.89 35.79
CA MET A 26 -19.73 -25.86 35.46
C MET A 26 -18.54 -25.85 36.46
N ASP A 27 -18.78 -26.12 37.75
CA ASP A 27 -17.71 -26.24 38.75
C ASP A 27 -16.81 -27.47 38.51
N SER A 28 -17.35 -28.54 37.92
CA SER A 28 -16.58 -29.73 37.55
C SER A 28 -15.68 -29.52 36.32
N ILE A 29 -15.95 -28.52 35.48
CA ILE A 29 -15.15 -28.20 34.29
C ILE A 29 -14.08 -27.14 34.62
N ALA A 30 -14.36 -26.25 35.57
CA ALA A 30 -13.42 -25.21 36.01
C ALA A 30 -12.22 -25.73 36.82
N SER A 31 -12.27 -26.96 37.35
CA SER A 31 -11.17 -27.57 38.13
C SER A 31 -10.11 -28.32 37.29
N VAL A 32 -10.33 -28.49 35.97
CA VAL A 32 -9.43 -29.27 35.08
C VAL A 32 -8.53 -28.39 34.20
N THR A 33 -8.79 -27.09 34.10
CA THR A 33 -7.94 -26.16 33.35
C THR A 33 -7.57 -24.98 34.23
N GLY A 34 -6.38 -25.05 34.83
CA GLY A 34 -5.78 -23.97 35.60
C GLY A 34 -5.74 -22.67 34.80
N ALA A 35 -6.73 -21.81 35.02
CA ALA A 35 -6.77 -20.42 34.58
C ALA A 35 -7.42 -19.62 35.71
N GLY A 36 -6.60 -19.31 36.71
CA GLY A 36 -6.98 -18.37 37.76
C GLY A 36 -7.23 -16.97 37.18
N LYS A 37 -8.19 -16.28 37.80
CA LYS A 37 -8.53 -14.85 37.68
C LYS A 37 -9.40 -14.44 36.50
N VAL A 38 -10.72 -14.66 36.60
CA VAL A 38 -11.75 -13.66 36.23
C VAL A 38 -13.04 -13.79 37.10
N ALA A 39 -13.35 -14.92 37.71
CA ALA A 39 -14.63 -15.13 38.41
C ALA A 39 -14.68 -14.62 39.88
N THR A 40 -14.21 -13.40 40.15
CA THR A 40 -14.33 -12.76 41.49
C THR A 40 -15.25 -11.53 41.45
N PHE A 41 -16.30 -11.57 40.66
CA PHE A 41 -17.36 -10.56 40.72
C PHE A 41 -18.73 -11.23 40.75
N LEU A 42 -19.28 -11.31 41.97
CA LEU A 42 -20.72 -11.28 42.27
C LEU A 42 -21.52 -12.59 42.17
N SER A 43 -21.04 -13.61 42.89
CA SER A 43 -21.92 -14.39 43.78
C SER A 43 -22.37 -13.51 44.94
N CYS A 44 -23.47 -12.77 44.79
CA CYS A 44 -24.06 -12.05 45.93
C CYS A 44 -25.53 -11.65 45.68
N HIS A 45 -26.46 -12.62 45.66
CA HIS A 45 -27.84 -12.44 46.15
C HIS A 45 -28.65 -13.73 45.94
N TRP A 46 -28.68 -14.62 46.93
CA TRP A 46 -29.88 -15.38 47.31
C TRP A 46 -29.54 -16.42 48.36
N LYS A 47 -29.73 -16.04 49.62
CA LYS A 47 -29.83 -16.96 50.75
C LYS A 47 -31.08 -16.55 51.51
N TRP A 48 -31.71 -17.54 52.16
CA TRP A 48 -32.97 -17.50 52.90
C TRP A 48 -34.20 -17.72 52.00
N GLY A 49 -35.10 -18.68 52.24
CA GLY A 49 -35.34 -19.51 53.42
C GLY A 49 -36.85 -19.55 53.61
N THR A 50 -37.49 -20.72 53.54
CA THR A 50 -38.80 -20.99 54.16
C THR A 50 -39.22 -22.45 53.95
N THR A 51 -39.38 -23.15 55.09
CA THR A 51 -40.45 -24.13 55.41
C THR A 51 -40.62 -25.33 54.45
N ARG A 52 -40.11 -26.54 54.72
CA ARG A 52 -40.19 -27.40 55.93
C ARG A 52 -41.60 -27.59 56.54
N ARG A 53 -42.67 -27.21 55.86
CA ARG A 53 -44.05 -27.38 56.39
C ARG A 53 -45.07 -27.78 55.31
N MET A 54 -44.77 -28.79 54.50
CA MET A 54 -45.76 -29.46 53.63
C MET A 54 -45.39 -30.94 53.41
N ARG A 55 -44.77 -31.60 54.41
CA ARG A 55 -44.36 -33.01 54.27
C ARG A 55 -45.37 -34.00 54.84
N HIS A 56 -46.42 -33.53 55.53
CA HIS A 56 -47.35 -34.41 56.27
C HIS A 56 -48.77 -34.54 55.68
N SER A 57 -49.09 -33.88 54.55
CA SER A 57 -50.47 -33.87 54.01
C SER A 57 -50.65 -34.58 52.66
N LEU A 58 -49.61 -35.21 52.10
CA LEU A 58 -49.69 -35.92 50.80
C LEU A 58 -49.49 -37.44 50.93
N ALA A 59 -49.47 -37.98 52.14
CA ALA A 59 -49.22 -39.40 52.39
C ALA A 59 -50.47 -40.30 52.22
N HIS A 60 -51.66 -39.71 52.02
CA HIS A 60 -52.92 -40.47 51.94
C HIS A 60 -53.67 -40.35 50.60
N TYR A 61 -53.01 -39.91 49.53
CA TYR A 61 -53.61 -39.86 48.18
C TYR A 61 -52.69 -40.47 47.11
N ALA A 62 -51.90 -41.48 47.48
CA ALA A 62 -50.90 -42.09 46.59
C ALA A 62 -51.06 -43.61 46.43
N SER A 63 -52.22 -44.18 46.77
CA SER A 63 -52.45 -45.62 46.67
C SER A 63 -53.36 -46.06 45.51
N ASP A 64 -53.89 -45.14 44.70
CA ASP A 64 -54.77 -45.49 43.56
C ASP A 64 -54.41 -44.74 42.26
N VAL A 65 -53.11 -44.71 41.94
CA VAL A 65 -52.68 -44.41 40.57
C VAL A 65 -52.17 -45.72 39.98
N PRO A 66 -52.75 -46.23 38.87
CA PRO A 66 -52.21 -47.39 38.19
C PRO A 66 -50.74 -47.16 37.89
N ASP A 67 -49.94 -48.22 37.95
CA ASP A 67 -48.54 -48.23 37.52
C ASP A 67 -48.51 -48.00 36.00
N GLU A 68 -48.80 -46.77 35.57
CA GLU A 68 -48.36 -46.29 34.27
C GLU A 68 -46.85 -46.38 34.35
N SER A 69 -46.32 -47.45 33.76
CA SER A 69 -44.95 -47.53 33.33
C SER A 69 -44.64 -46.19 32.69
N VAL A 70 -43.99 -45.30 33.43
CA VAL A 70 -43.28 -44.17 32.86
C VAL A 70 -42.23 -44.87 32.03
N THR A 71 -42.60 -45.20 30.79
CA THR A 71 -41.64 -45.52 29.75
C THR A 71 -40.72 -44.34 29.81
N ASN A 72 -39.55 -44.55 30.41
CA ASN A 72 -38.37 -43.76 30.18
C ASN A 72 -38.15 -43.87 28.68
N THR A 73 -38.91 -43.10 27.92
CA THR A 73 -38.47 -42.59 26.65
C THR A 73 -37.32 -41.69 27.05
N GLU A 74 -36.16 -42.31 27.29
CA GLU A 74 -34.90 -41.77 26.85
C GLU A 74 -35.13 -41.47 25.37
N SER A 75 -35.76 -40.33 25.09
CA SER A 75 -35.66 -39.71 23.79
C SER A 75 -34.19 -39.36 23.73
N THR A 76 -33.39 -40.31 23.25
CA THR A 76 -32.05 -40.03 22.78
C THR A 76 -32.31 -38.98 21.71
N ARG A 77 -32.18 -37.69 22.07
CA ARG A 77 -32.19 -36.56 21.14
C ARG A 77 -30.97 -36.76 20.26
N ARG A 78 -31.08 -37.69 19.30
CA ARG A 78 -30.08 -37.92 18.27
C ARG A 78 -30.09 -36.64 17.46
N MET A 79 -28.94 -35.96 17.49
CA MET A 79 -28.76 -34.76 16.68
C MET A 79 -29.08 -35.10 15.22
N PRO A 80 -29.77 -34.21 14.48
CA PRO A 80 -30.04 -34.42 13.07
C PRO A 80 -28.74 -34.72 12.30
N PRO A 81 -28.75 -35.66 11.34
CA PRO A 81 -27.54 -36.17 10.68
C PRO A 81 -26.75 -35.12 9.87
N TRP A 82 -27.36 -33.96 9.57
CA TRP A 82 -26.70 -32.83 8.90
C TRP A 82 -25.83 -31.99 9.84
N VAL A 83 -26.13 -31.97 11.15
CA VAL A 83 -25.40 -31.18 12.14
C VAL A 83 -23.92 -31.55 12.24
N PRO A 84 -23.53 -32.84 12.39
CA PRO A 84 -22.11 -33.19 12.44
C PRO A 84 -21.38 -32.87 11.13
N ARG A 85 -22.03 -33.03 9.98
CA ARG A 85 -21.44 -32.65 8.68
C ARG A 85 -21.22 -31.14 8.58
N ALA A 86 -22.19 -30.33 8.99
CA ALA A 86 -22.06 -28.88 9.02
C ALA A 86 -20.97 -28.42 9.99
N VAL A 87 -20.87 -29.03 11.17
CA VAL A 87 -19.82 -28.75 12.16
C VAL A 87 -18.43 -29.10 11.60
N VAL A 88 -18.27 -30.25 10.94
CA VAL A 88 -16.99 -30.64 10.31
C VAL A 88 -16.62 -29.68 9.18
N ILE A 89 -17.54 -29.31 8.29
CA ILE A 89 -17.28 -28.35 7.21
C ILE A 89 -16.90 -26.98 7.78
N PHE A 90 -17.59 -26.52 8.84
CA PHE A 90 -17.29 -25.26 9.50
C PHE A 90 -15.88 -25.25 10.10
N TRP A 91 -15.52 -26.28 10.89
CA TRP A 91 -14.19 -26.37 11.49
C TRP A 91 -13.09 -26.61 10.46
N ALA A 92 -13.35 -27.40 9.42
CA ALA A 92 -12.40 -27.58 8.30
C ALA A 92 -12.18 -26.26 7.54
N GLY A 93 -13.25 -25.49 7.28
CA GLY A 93 -13.16 -24.16 6.69
C GLY A 93 -12.43 -23.15 7.59
N PHE A 94 -12.68 -23.19 8.89
CA PHE A 94 -12.00 -22.35 9.89
C PHE A 94 -10.50 -22.65 9.95
N ILE A 95 -10.13 -23.94 10.08
CA ILE A 95 -8.72 -24.39 10.06
C ILE A 95 -8.09 -24.04 8.72
N GLY A 96 -8.78 -24.30 7.60
CA GLY A 96 -8.32 -23.94 6.26
C GLY A 96 -8.03 -22.45 6.12
N THR A 97 -8.88 -21.59 6.68
CA THR A 97 -8.68 -20.14 6.69
C THR A 97 -7.48 -19.73 7.55
N LEU A 98 -7.28 -20.35 8.72
CA LEU A 98 -6.12 -20.10 9.58
C LEU A 98 -4.80 -20.53 8.92
N VAL A 99 -4.78 -21.72 8.32
CA VAL A 99 -3.61 -22.24 7.59
C VAL A 99 -3.32 -21.35 6.38
N PHE A 100 -4.34 -21.01 5.60
CA PHE A 100 -4.20 -20.10 4.47
C PHE A 100 -3.64 -18.74 4.91
N ARG A 101 -4.18 -18.14 5.98
CA ARG A 101 -3.67 -16.87 6.52
C ARG A 101 -2.22 -16.98 6.98
N PHE A 102 -1.85 -18.08 7.65
CA PHE A 102 -0.48 -18.30 8.12
C PHE A 102 0.50 -18.45 6.95
N VAL A 103 0.17 -19.30 5.97
CA VAL A 103 0.98 -19.51 4.77
C VAL A 103 1.09 -18.22 3.95
N PHE A 104 -0.03 -17.53 3.74
CA PHE A 104 -0.05 -16.24 3.03
C PHE A 104 0.84 -15.22 3.71
N HIS A 105 0.81 -15.12 5.05
CA HIS A 105 1.64 -14.17 5.77
C HIS A 105 3.14 -14.52 5.68
N ARG A 106 3.49 -15.82 5.65
CA ARG A 106 4.87 -16.28 5.43
C ARG A 106 5.36 -16.05 3.99
N LEU A 107 4.47 -16.20 3.01
CA LEU A 107 4.78 -15.99 1.60
C LEU A 107 4.66 -14.53 1.15
N ASN A 108 4.13 -13.64 2.00
CA ASN A 108 3.87 -12.25 1.64
C ASN A 108 5.10 -11.55 1.04
N SER A 109 6.28 -11.73 1.65
CA SER A 109 7.53 -11.16 1.12
C SER A 109 7.87 -11.67 -0.27
N LEU A 110 7.66 -12.96 -0.54
CA LEU A 110 7.85 -13.57 -1.86
C LEU A 110 6.81 -13.07 -2.86
N LEU A 111 5.55 -12.93 -2.46
CA LEU A 111 4.48 -12.41 -3.32
C LEU A 111 4.74 -10.96 -3.73
N ILE A 112 5.19 -10.11 -2.80
CA ILE A 112 5.59 -8.73 -3.09
C ILE A 112 6.78 -8.70 -4.04
N LEU A 113 7.76 -9.58 -3.82
CA LEU A 113 8.92 -9.72 -4.72
C LEU A 113 8.47 -10.10 -6.13
N LEU A 114 7.64 -11.13 -6.27
CA LEU A 114 7.11 -11.55 -7.57
C LEU A 114 6.25 -10.47 -8.23
N LEU A 115 5.45 -9.74 -7.46
CA LEU A 115 4.65 -8.62 -7.95
C LEU A 115 5.54 -7.50 -8.50
N LEU A 116 6.61 -7.15 -7.78
CA LEU A 116 7.57 -6.15 -8.22
C LEU A 116 8.34 -6.61 -9.46
N SER A 117 8.72 -7.89 -9.51
CA SER A 117 9.34 -8.48 -10.70
C SER A 117 8.42 -8.49 -11.90
N LEU A 118 7.15 -8.84 -11.73
CA LEU A 118 6.15 -8.79 -12.79
C LEU A 118 5.98 -7.35 -13.30
N PHE A 119 5.94 -6.38 -12.40
CA PHE A 119 5.85 -4.98 -12.78
C PHE A 119 7.04 -4.52 -13.63
N ILE A 120 8.26 -4.80 -13.17
CA ILE A 120 9.48 -4.47 -13.92
C ILE A 120 9.49 -5.22 -15.25
N ALA A 121 9.04 -6.48 -15.29
CA ALA A 121 8.93 -7.25 -16.51
C ALA A 121 8.00 -6.58 -17.54
N LEU A 122 6.79 -6.19 -17.12
CA LEU A 122 5.83 -5.49 -17.99
C LEU A 122 6.38 -4.14 -18.47
N ALA A 123 7.13 -3.42 -17.63
CA ALA A 123 7.74 -2.16 -17.99
C ALA A 123 8.89 -2.29 -19.01
N VAL A 124 9.71 -3.34 -18.89
CA VAL A 124 10.89 -3.58 -19.74
C VAL A 124 10.51 -4.26 -21.06
N GLU A 125 9.40 -4.99 -21.09
CA GLU A 125 8.97 -5.75 -22.25
C GLU A 125 8.80 -4.94 -23.55
N PRO A 126 8.22 -3.73 -23.58
CA PRO A 126 8.12 -2.94 -24.81
C PRO A 126 9.50 -2.61 -25.40
N ALA A 127 10.47 -2.31 -24.54
CA ALA A 127 11.85 -2.05 -24.96
C ALA A 127 12.53 -3.33 -25.48
N THR A 128 12.30 -4.46 -24.81
CA THR A 128 12.81 -5.78 -25.24
C THR A 128 12.23 -6.18 -26.59
N ASN A 129 10.94 -5.95 -26.80
CA ASN A 129 10.26 -6.22 -28.06
C ASN A 129 10.82 -5.36 -29.20
N LYS A 130 11.14 -4.08 -28.95
CA LYS A 130 11.79 -3.20 -29.94
C LYS A 130 13.19 -3.70 -30.34
N LEU A 131 13.99 -4.18 -29.40
CA LEU A 131 15.31 -4.77 -29.70
C LEU A 131 15.21 -6.12 -30.40
N THR A 132 14.25 -6.95 -29.99
CA THR A 132 14.01 -8.26 -30.63
C THR A 132 13.56 -8.08 -32.08
N LYS A 133 12.72 -7.08 -32.37
CA LYS A 133 12.34 -6.69 -33.74
C LYS A 133 13.52 -6.22 -34.60
N ARG A 134 14.63 -5.78 -33.99
CA ARG A 134 15.88 -5.40 -34.67
C ARG A 134 16.85 -6.58 -34.87
N GLY A 135 16.44 -7.82 -34.57
CA GLY A 135 17.20 -9.04 -34.82
C GLY A 135 17.99 -9.59 -33.63
N MET A 136 17.92 -8.96 -32.46
CA MET A 136 18.58 -9.50 -31.25
C MET A 136 17.76 -10.65 -30.64
N SER A 137 18.45 -11.63 -30.04
CA SER A 137 17.75 -12.68 -29.26
C SER A 137 16.98 -12.05 -28.09
N ARG A 138 15.84 -12.64 -27.72
CA ARG A 138 14.99 -12.10 -26.64
C ARG A 138 15.69 -12.14 -25.28
N ARG A 139 16.51 -13.16 -25.02
CA ARG A 139 17.34 -13.30 -23.82
C ARG A 139 18.40 -12.19 -23.73
N SER A 140 19.12 -11.94 -24.82
CA SER A 140 20.14 -10.88 -24.89
C SER A 140 19.52 -9.49 -24.76
N SER A 141 18.39 -9.25 -25.43
CA SER A 141 17.66 -7.99 -25.35
C SER A 141 17.21 -7.68 -23.92
N THR A 142 16.66 -8.68 -23.22
CA THR A 142 16.22 -8.56 -21.83
C THR A 142 17.41 -8.26 -20.90
N ALA A 143 18.50 -9.02 -21.03
CA ALA A 143 19.71 -8.82 -20.23
C ALA A 143 20.29 -7.42 -20.42
N LEU A 144 20.38 -6.94 -21.67
CA LEU A 144 20.92 -5.63 -22.00
C LEU A 144 20.11 -4.51 -21.36
N ILE A 145 18.78 -4.55 -21.44
CA ILE A 145 17.93 -3.50 -20.87
C ILE A 145 18.00 -3.50 -19.34
N LEU A 146 17.91 -4.68 -18.70
CA LEU A 146 18.01 -4.78 -17.25
C LEU A 146 19.39 -4.32 -16.75
N LEU A 147 20.47 -4.71 -17.45
CA LEU A 147 21.82 -4.23 -17.15
C LEU A 147 21.92 -2.72 -17.31
N GLY A 148 21.35 -2.16 -18.37
CA GLY A 148 21.29 -0.70 -18.58
C GLY A 148 20.60 0.02 -17.42
N ILE A 149 19.47 -0.50 -16.94
CA ILE A 149 18.77 0.05 -15.77
C ILE A 149 19.65 -0.01 -14.52
N VAL A 150 20.32 -1.14 -14.27
CA VAL A 150 21.23 -1.31 -13.13
C VAL A 150 22.39 -0.32 -13.20
N VAL A 151 23.00 -0.15 -14.38
CA VAL A 151 24.11 0.80 -14.59
C VAL A 151 23.64 2.23 -14.34
N ILE A 152 22.53 2.65 -14.95
CA ILE A 152 21.98 4.01 -14.78
C ILE A 152 21.65 4.27 -13.30
N ALA A 153 21.00 3.31 -12.62
CA ALA A 153 20.68 3.44 -11.20
C ALA A 153 21.94 3.51 -10.32
N SER A 154 22.95 2.68 -10.62
CA SER A 154 24.21 2.67 -9.86
C SER A 154 25.00 3.97 -10.04
N VAL A 155 25.07 4.50 -11.26
CA VAL A 155 25.70 5.79 -11.56
C VAL A 155 24.95 6.92 -10.85
N PHE A 156 23.61 6.93 -10.92
CA PHE A 156 22.79 7.91 -10.21
C PHE A 156 23.06 7.89 -8.70
N LEU A 157 23.01 6.71 -8.08
CA LEU A 157 23.25 6.56 -6.65
C LEU A 157 24.68 6.94 -6.24
N ALA A 158 25.67 6.63 -7.07
CA ALA A 158 27.05 7.03 -6.84
C ALA A 158 27.23 8.55 -6.90
N VAL A 159 26.65 9.21 -7.91
CA VAL A 159 26.73 10.67 -8.09
C VAL A 159 26.01 11.40 -6.96
N VAL A 160 24.75 11.03 -6.67
CA VAL A 160 23.99 11.68 -5.60
C VAL A 160 24.55 11.34 -4.23
N GLY A 161 24.90 10.07 -3.99
CA GLY A 161 25.41 9.60 -2.70
C GLY A 161 26.73 10.26 -2.30
N THR A 162 27.66 10.43 -3.24
CA THR A 162 28.94 11.11 -2.97
C THR A 162 28.73 12.60 -2.67
N VAL A 163 27.88 13.28 -3.45
CA VAL A 163 27.54 14.69 -3.24
C VAL A 163 26.90 14.92 -1.86
N VAL A 164 25.89 14.12 -1.51
CA VAL A 164 25.22 14.23 -0.20
C VAL A 164 26.20 13.95 0.94
N ALA A 165 27.07 12.95 0.81
CA ALA A 165 28.05 12.62 1.83
C ALA A 165 29.07 13.76 2.03
N GLN A 166 29.55 14.36 0.94
CA GLN A 166 30.49 15.49 0.98
C GLN A 166 29.86 16.72 1.62
N GLN A 167 28.66 17.10 1.17
CA GLN A 167 27.95 18.26 1.69
C GLN A 167 27.55 18.08 3.16
N LEU A 168 27.19 16.86 3.57
CA LEU A 168 26.94 16.56 4.97
C LEU A 168 28.23 16.66 5.81
N ALA A 169 29.38 16.24 5.28
CA ALA A 169 30.66 16.40 5.96
C ALA A 169 31.05 17.88 6.11
N ASP A 170 30.86 18.68 5.05
CA ASP A 170 31.15 20.13 5.05
C ASP A 170 30.24 20.92 5.99
N LEU A 171 28.96 20.54 6.05
CA LEU A 171 28.01 21.05 7.03
C LEU A 171 28.46 20.83 8.47
N LEU A 172 28.93 19.62 8.76
CA LEU A 172 29.32 19.24 10.10
C LEU A 172 30.62 19.94 10.52
N SER A 173 31.55 20.14 9.58
CA SER A 173 32.83 20.81 9.84
C SER A 173 32.70 22.33 9.96
N ASN A 174 31.78 22.97 9.23
CA ASN A 174 31.63 24.42 9.18
C ASN A 174 30.29 24.94 9.76
N SER A 175 29.63 24.14 10.59
CA SER A 175 28.28 24.41 11.14
C SER A 175 28.14 25.81 11.77
N SER A 176 29.15 26.28 12.50
CA SER A 176 29.11 27.59 13.16
C SER A 176 29.03 28.76 12.18
N THR A 177 29.71 28.67 11.03
CA THR A 177 29.73 29.72 10.00
C THR A 177 28.38 29.81 9.31
N TYR A 178 27.80 28.66 8.94
CA TYR A 178 26.50 28.60 8.25
C TYR A 178 25.35 29.11 9.13
N VAL A 179 25.36 28.77 10.42
CA VAL A 179 24.36 29.27 11.38
C VAL A 179 24.46 30.78 11.52
N ASN A 180 25.67 31.32 11.62
CA ASN A 180 25.89 32.76 11.74
C ASN A 180 25.40 33.53 10.49
N ASP A 181 25.71 33.03 9.29
CA ASP A 181 25.28 33.66 8.03
C ASP A 181 23.76 33.59 7.83
N THR A 182 23.14 32.48 8.23
CA THR A 182 21.68 32.29 8.17
C THR A 182 20.96 33.23 9.12
N VAL A 183 21.41 33.30 10.37
CA VAL A 183 20.81 34.17 11.40
C VAL A 183 20.97 35.64 11.00
N LYS A 184 22.14 36.02 10.47
CA LYS A 184 22.36 37.37 9.94
C LYS A 184 21.37 37.71 8.83
N MET A 185 21.13 36.82 7.87
CA MET A 185 20.14 37.06 6.83
C MET A 185 18.73 37.21 7.39
N ILE A 186 18.30 36.34 8.31
CA ILE A 186 16.95 36.43 8.88
C ILE A 186 16.77 37.73 9.66
N ASN A 187 17.81 38.16 10.39
CA ASN A 187 17.82 39.44 11.08
C ASN A 187 17.72 40.61 10.08
N ASP A 188 18.47 40.57 8.98
CA ASP A 188 18.46 41.60 7.94
C ASP A 188 17.14 41.64 7.13
N LEU A 189 16.53 40.48 6.82
CA LEU A 189 15.31 40.39 6.00
C LEU A 189 14.03 40.69 6.78
N PHE A 190 13.97 40.27 8.05
CA PHE A 190 12.77 40.36 8.89
C PHE A 190 12.91 41.36 10.04
N ASN A 191 14.01 42.12 10.09
CA ASN A 191 14.31 43.08 11.15
C ASN A 191 14.26 42.42 12.56
N SER A 192 14.66 41.14 12.62
CA SER A 192 14.63 40.33 13.84
C SER A 192 15.97 40.37 14.57
N HIS A 193 15.99 39.97 15.84
CA HIS A 193 17.18 39.99 16.71
C HIS A 193 17.46 38.59 17.27
N ILE A 194 17.62 37.62 16.37
CA ILE A 194 17.98 36.25 16.75
C ILE A 194 19.48 36.22 17.04
N ASP A 195 19.85 35.64 18.18
CA ASP A 195 21.25 35.43 18.56
C ASP A 195 21.80 34.15 17.91
N PRO A 196 22.83 34.24 17.05
CA PRO A 196 23.46 33.07 16.44
C PRO A 196 24.09 32.11 17.46
N ALA A 197 24.55 32.62 18.60
CA ALA A 197 25.21 31.82 19.63
C ALA A 197 24.25 30.81 20.27
N ALA A 198 23.02 31.24 20.57
CA ALA A 198 21.98 30.38 21.14
C ALA A 198 21.55 29.24 20.17
N VAL A 199 21.54 29.52 18.85
CA VAL A 199 21.23 28.49 17.84
C VAL A 199 22.37 27.49 17.73
N ASN A 200 23.63 27.95 17.72
CA ASN A 200 24.80 27.07 17.70
C ASN A 200 24.89 26.17 18.93
N GLU A 201 24.57 26.68 20.12
CA GLU A 201 24.57 25.91 21.37
C GLU A 201 23.53 24.77 21.33
N SER A 202 22.36 25.01 20.73
CA SER A 202 21.30 23.99 20.56
C SER A 202 21.68 22.86 19.57
N ILE A 203 22.49 23.16 18.56
CA ILE A 203 22.97 22.20 17.56
C ILE A 203 24.17 21.40 18.09
N ALA A 204 25.03 22.06 18.87
CA ALA A 204 26.22 21.46 19.47
C ALA A 204 25.92 20.61 20.71
N ASP A 205 24.72 20.72 21.30
CA ASP A 205 24.30 19.93 22.47
C ASP A 205 24.51 18.42 22.23
N PRO A 206 25.40 17.76 23.01
CA PRO A 206 25.63 16.32 22.93
C PRO A 206 24.38 15.47 23.14
N ASN A 207 23.37 16.00 23.81
CA ASN A 207 22.07 15.37 24.07
C ASN A 207 20.95 15.87 23.12
N GLY A 208 21.26 16.77 22.19
CA GLY A 208 20.33 17.34 21.24
C GLY A 208 19.80 16.32 20.21
N ALA A 209 18.68 16.66 19.56
CA ALA A 209 18.08 15.80 18.53
C ALA A 209 19.04 15.50 17.36
N VAL A 210 19.87 16.50 16.98
CA VAL A 210 20.85 16.40 15.90
C VAL A 210 21.98 15.41 16.26
N GLN A 211 22.61 15.55 17.42
CA GLN A 211 23.67 14.63 17.85
C GLN A 211 23.18 13.21 18.13
N ARG A 212 21.95 13.06 18.66
CA ARG A 212 21.31 11.74 18.80
C ARG A 212 21.07 11.08 17.45
N PHE A 213 20.61 11.83 16.45
CA PHE A 213 20.48 11.33 15.08
C PHE A 213 21.85 10.89 14.54
N ILE A 214 22.89 11.72 14.63
CA ILE A 214 24.25 11.40 14.16
C ILE A 214 24.82 10.14 14.86
N ARG A 215 24.71 10.03 16.19
CA ARG A 215 25.15 8.83 16.93
C ARG A 215 24.36 7.60 16.52
N SER A 216 23.03 7.71 16.35
CA SER A 216 22.20 6.58 15.92
C SER A 216 22.58 6.02 14.54
N GLN A 217 23.13 6.87 13.66
CA GLN A 217 23.66 6.46 12.36
C GLN A 217 25.07 5.84 12.47
N ARG A 218 25.98 6.39 13.27
CA ARG A 218 27.35 5.84 13.44
C ARG A 218 27.39 4.47 14.11
N THR A 219 26.55 4.23 15.13
CA THR A 219 26.65 3.02 15.97
C THR A 219 26.15 1.74 15.29
N ASN A 220 25.68 1.82 14.04
CA ASN A 220 25.09 0.70 13.32
C ASN A 220 25.91 0.21 12.11
N ALA A 221 27.20 0.55 11.99
CA ALA A 221 28.03 0.17 10.85
C ALA A 221 27.93 -1.32 10.46
N PHE A 222 27.92 -2.23 11.45
CA PHE A 222 27.74 -3.67 11.19
C PHE A 222 26.31 -4.04 10.74
N LYS A 223 25.28 -3.40 11.30
CA LYS A 223 23.88 -3.63 10.89
C LYS A 223 23.60 -3.08 9.48
N VAL A 224 24.22 -1.96 9.12
CA VAL A 224 24.13 -1.36 7.79
C VAL A 224 24.73 -2.30 6.73
N SER A 225 25.87 -2.94 7.01
CA SER A 225 26.48 -3.91 6.07
C SER A 225 25.61 -5.15 5.84
N VAL A 226 25.05 -5.76 6.90
CA VAL A 226 24.17 -6.93 6.78
C VAL A 226 22.86 -6.57 6.08
N GLN A 227 22.30 -5.39 6.38
CA GLN A 227 21.09 -4.90 5.71
C GLN A 227 21.33 -4.58 4.23
N ALA A 228 22.48 -3.99 3.89
CA ALA A 228 22.87 -3.71 2.51
C ALA A 228 22.98 -5.00 1.68
N LEU A 229 23.58 -6.06 2.22
CA LEU A 229 23.61 -7.38 1.59
C LEU A 229 22.20 -7.93 1.37
N GLY A 230 21.30 -7.80 2.34
CA GLY A 230 19.90 -8.19 2.21
C GLY A 230 19.18 -7.44 1.09
N VAL A 231 19.35 -6.12 1.00
CA VAL A 231 18.77 -5.29 -0.06
C VAL A 231 19.34 -5.66 -1.43
N LEU A 232 20.65 -5.87 -1.53
CA LEU A 232 21.28 -6.31 -2.78
C LEU A 232 20.75 -7.67 -3.24
N PHE A 233 20.61 -8.63 -2.32
CA PHE A 233 20.04 -9.93 -2.63
C PHE A 233 18.57 -9.83 -3.07
N GLN A 234 17.78 -8.96 -2.43
CA GLN A 234 16.40 -8.71 -2.81
C GLN A 234 16.30 -8.05 -4.19
N LEU A 235 17.11 -7.04 -4.47
CA LEU A 235 17.17 -6.39 -5.79
C LEU A 235 17.62 -7.38 -6.87
N PHE A 236 18.66 -8.17 -6.59
CA PHE A 236 19.13 -9.22 -7.50
C PHE A 236 18.02 -10.23 -7.79
N SER A 237 17.31 -10.69 -6.75
CA SER A 237 16.19 -11.62 -6.90
C SER A 237 15.09 -11.00 -7.76
N VAL A 238 14.71 -9.75 -7.49
CA VAL A 238 13.70 -9.03 -8.28
C VAL A 238 14.11 -8.97 -9.75
N LEU A 239 15.34 -8.58 -10.04
CA LEU A 239 15.88 -8.49 -11.41
C LEU A 239 15.96 -9.86 -12.08
N LEU A 240 16.34 -10.90 -11.35
CA LEU A 240 16.42 -12.27 -11.86
C LEU A 240 15.05 -12.80 -12.25
N PHE A 241 14.04 -12.63 -11.39
CA PHE A 241 12.67 -13.01 -11.70
C PHE A 241 12.12 -12.19 -12.87
N SER A 242 12.35 -10.88 -12.91
CA SER A 242 11.99 -10.04 -14.06
C SER A 242 12.64 -10.54 -15.34
N TYR A 243 13.93 -10.90 -15.29
CA TYR A 243 14.67 -11.46 -16.41
C TYR A 243 14.00 -12.72 -16.93
N TYR A 244 13.69 -13.70 -16.07
CA TYR A 244 13.04 -14.94 -16.50
C TYR A 244 11.63 -14.72 -17.05
N ILE A 245 10.82 -13.87 -16.39
CA ILE A 245 9.45 -13.54 -16.84
C ILE A 245 9.50 -12.92 -18.24
N VAL A 246 10.38 -11.94 -18.46
CA VAL A 246 10.52 -11.32 -19.78
C VAL A 246 11.14 -12.30 -20.74
N ALA A 247 12.34 -12.83 -20.49
CA ALA A 247 13.10 -13.64 -21.44
C ALA A 247 12.33 -14.89 -21.94
N ASP A 248 11.65 -15.60 -21.04
CA ASP A 248 10.85 -16.78 -21.37
C ASP A 248 9.34 -16.48 -21.54
N GLY A 249 8.95 -15.21 -21.63
CA GLY A 249 7.56 -14.75 -21.77
C GLY A 249 6.66 -15.55 -22.73
N PRO A 250 7.04 -15.84 -24.00
CA PRO A 250 6.25 -16.65 -24.93
C PRO A 250 6.01 -18.06 -24.44
N ARG A 251 7.00 -18.68 -23.78
CA ARG A 251 6.85 -20.02 -23.19
C ARG A 251 5.88 -19.96 -22.02
N LEU A 252 6.00 -18.95 -21.16
CA LEU A 252 5.08 -18.72 -20.04
C LEU A 252 3.64 -18.52 -20.53
N ARG A 253 3.42 -17.62 -21.50
CA ARG A 253 2.10 -17.38 -22.11
C ARG A 253 1.54 -18.65 -22.73
N ARG A 254 2.34 -19.39 -23.51
CA ARG A 254 1.91 -20.65 -24.12
C ARG A 254 1.51 -21.69 -23.08
N SER A 255 2.25 -21.79 -21.97
CA SER A 255 1.94 -22.72 -20.88
C SER A 255 0.67 -22.35 -20.10
N ILE A 256 0.33 -21.06 -20.01
CA ILE A 256 -0.90 -20.59 -19.38
C ILE A 256 -2.08 -20.83 -20.33
N CYS A 257 -1.94 -20.40 -21.59
CA CYS A 257 -2.97 -20.51 -22.61
C CYS A 257 -3.32 -21.97 -22.95
N SER A 258 -2.36 -22.91 -22.87
CA SER A 258 -2.62 -24.33 -23.17
C SER A 258 -3.65 -25.00 -22.26
N ARG A 259 -3.97 -24.40 -21.10
CA ARG A 259 -5.00 -24.88 -20.16
C ARG A 259 -6.36 -24.20 -20.34
N LEU A 260 -6.48 -23.27 -21.29
CA LEU A 260 -7.66 -22.44 -21.49
C LEU A 260 -8.34 -22.76 -22.83
N SER A 261 -9.65 -22.53 -22.91
CA SER A 261 -10.40 -22.57 -24.17
C SER A 261 -9.98 -21.42 -25.10
N ALA A 262 -10.13 -21.59 -26.41
CA ALA A 262 -9.70 -20.60 -27.41
C ALA A 262 -10.21 -19.18 -27.13
N ALA A 263 -11.50 -19.03 -26.79
CA ALA A 263 -12.08 -17.73 -26.45
C ALA A 263 -11.39 -17.05 -25.24
N ARG A 264 -11.03 -17.83 -24.21
CA ARG A 264 -10.31 -17.31 -23.04
C ARG A 264 -8.83 -17.02 -23.35
N GLN A 265 -8.22 -17.74 -24.29
CA GLN A 265 -6.84 -17.47 -24.70
C GLN A 265 -6.70 -16.07 -25.30
N HIS A 266 -7.62 -15.67 -26.19
CA HIS A 266 -7.64 -14.32 -26.76
C HIS A 266 -7.78 -13.25 -25.67
N GLN A 267 -8.76 -13.40 -24.77
CA GLN A 267 -8.97 -12.46 -23.66
C GLN A 267 -7.73 -12.29 -22.77
N VAL A 268 -7.03 -13.38 -22.45
CA VAL A 268 -5.81 -13.35 -21.63
C VAL A 268 -4.65 -12.69 -22.37
N LEU A 269 -4.49 -12.97 -23.66
CA LEU A 269 -3.42 -12.37 -24.46
C LEU A 269 -3.64 -10.87 -24.68
N ASP A 270 -4.88 -10.46 -24.96
CA ASP A 270 -5.26 -9.06 -25.11
C ASP A 270 -5.05 -8.29 -23.80
N ALA A 271 -5.45 -8.88 -22.66
CA ALA A 271 -5.18 -8.32 -21.34
C ALA A 271 -3.68 -8.19 -21.05
N TRP A 272 -2.87 -9.16 -21.49
CA TRP A 272 -1.42 -9.12 -21.31
C TRP A 272 -0.78 -8.02 -22.15
N GLU A 273 -1.16 -7.89 -23.42
CA GLU A 273 -0.68 -6.83 -24.30
C GLU A 273 -1.06 -5.44 -23.77
N LEU A 274 -2.30 -5.29 -23.32
CA LEU A 274 -2.78 -4.08 -22.68
C LEU A 274 -1.99 -3.74 -21.41
N ALA A 275 -1.67 -4.74 -20.58
CA ALA A 275 -0.83 -4.56 -19.40
C ALA A 275 0.58 -4.06 -19.73
N ILE A 276 1.20 -4.60 -20.79
CA ILE A 276 2.50 -4.17 -21.30
C ILE A 276 2.43 -2.72 -21.77
N ASP A 277 1.43 -2.38 -22.59
CA ASP A 277 1.31 -1.06 -23.19
C ASP A 277 1.02 0.03 -22.16
N LYS A 278 0.12 -0.24 -21.19
CA LYS A 278 -0.20 0.72 -20.13
C LYS A 278 0.97 0.91 -19.16
N THR A 279 1.61 -0.18 -18.73
CA THR A 279 2.75 -0.11 -17.80
C THR A 279 3.96 0.54 -18.45
N GLY A 280 4.30 0.09 -19.67
CA GLY A 280 5.41 0.62 -20.46
C GLY A 280 5.20 2.07 -20.88
N GLY A 281 3.99 2.42 -21.33
CA GLY A 281 3.62 3.79 -21.67
C GLY A 281 3.71 4.73 -20.47
N TYR A 282 3.18 4.33 -19.31
CA TYR A 282 3.30 5.10 -18.07
C TYR A 282 4.77 5.32 -17.67
N LEU A 283 5.58 4.25 -17.64
CA LEU A 283 6.98 4.35 -17.25
C LEU A 283 7.79 5.21 -18.24
N TYR A 284 7.50 5.10 -19.53
CA TYR A 284 8.10 5.96 -20.56
C TYR A 284 7.73 7.44 -20.36
N SER A 285 6.45 7.75 -20.13
CA SER A 285 6.00 9.12 -19.85
C SER A 285 6.69 9.70 -18.61
N ARG A 286 6.80 8.92 -17.52
CA ARG A 286 7.49 9.33 -16.28
C ARG A 286 8.98 9.54 -16.51
N ALA A 287 9.66 8.63 -17.20
CA ALA A 287 11.08 8.75 -17.52
C ALA A 287 11.38 9.96 -18.41
N LEU A 288 10.51 10.24 -19.40
CA LEU A 288 10.64 11.41 -20.26
C LEU A 288 10.44 12.71 -19.49
N LEU A 289 9.41 12.80 -18.65
CA LEU A 289 9.20 13.96 -17.76
C LEU A 289 10.37 14.12 -16.79
N ALA A 290 10.94 13.02 -16.29
CA ALA A 290 12.08 13.07 -15.37
C ALA A 290 13.32 13.65 -16.06
N ALA A 291 13.56 13.26 -17.32
CA ALA A 291 14.63 13.81 -18.14
C ALA A 291 14.44 15.30 -18.45
N ILE A 292 13.22 15.71 -18.82
CA ILE A 292 12.88 17.13 -19.06
C ILE A 292 13.07 17.93 -17.77
N SER A 293 12.57 17.43 -16.64
CA SER A 293 12.72 18.08 -15.33
C SER A 293 14.18 18.19 -14.93
N ALA A 294 14.96 17.11 -15.01
CA ALA A 294 16.38 17.14 -14.72
C ALA A 294 17.12 18.14 -15.63
N PHE A 295 16.78 18.22 -16.91
CA PHE A 295 17.42 19.17 -17.83
C PHE A 295 17.17 20.63 -17.45
N PHE A 296 15.91 21.02 -17.20
CA PHE A 296 15.58 22.40 -16.82
C PHE A 296 16.13 22.78 -15.43
N HIS A 297 16.05 21.87 -14.45
CA HIS A 297 16.65 22.11 -13.14
C HIS A 297 18.17 22.20 -13.20
N TRP A 298 18.82 21.41 -14.06
CA TRP A 298 20.26 21.49 -14.25
C TRP A 298 20.66 22.87 -14.77
N ILE A 299 19.98 23.40 -15.79
CA ILE A 299 20.23 24.74 -16.30
C ILE A 299 20.05 25.79 -15.19
N ALA A 300 18.96 25.72 -14.44
CA ALA A 300 18.70 26.67 -13.37
C ALA A 300 19.79 26.61 -12.29
N PHE A 301 20.07 25.43 -11.74
CA PHE A 301 21.08 25.24 -10.69
C PHE A 301 22.49 25.58 -11.17
N GLN A 302 22.84 25.24 -12.41
CA GLN A 302 24.12 25.61 -13.00
C GLN A 302 24.24 27.13 -13.16
N SER A 303 23.18 27.80 -13.63
CA SER A 303 23.21 29.25 -13.90
C SER A 303 23.39 30.10 -12.64
N MET A 304 22.87 29.64 -11.50
CA MET A 304 23.05 30.30 -10.19
C MET A 304 24.35 29.90 -9.47
N GLY A 305 25.16 29.01 -10.06
CA GLY A 305 26.35 28.47 -9.41
C GLY A 305 26.03 27.68 -8.14
N ALA A 306 24.95 26.89 -8.15
CA ALA A 306 24.58 26.02 -7.03
C ALA A 306 25.61 24.89 -6.84
N PRO A 307 25.81 24.40 -5.60
CA PRO A 307 26.65 23.24 -5.37
C PRO A 307 26.03 21.98 -5.97
N ALA A 308 26.85 21.20 -6.67
CA ALA A 308 26.48 19.93 -7.33
C ALA A 308 25.19 20.01 -8.18
N PRO A 309 25.13 20.91 -9.19
CA PRO A 309 23.91 21.22 -9.92
C PRO A 309 23.36 20.03 -10.71
N ILE A 310 24.25 19.18 -11.25
CA ILE A 310 23.86 17.96 -11.98
C ILE A 310 23.20 16.95 -11.04
N ALA A 311 23.82 16.67 -9.88
CA ALA A 311 23.29 15.70 -8.92
C ALA A 311 21.93 16.16 -8.37
N SER A 312 21.83 17.43 -7.99
CA SER A 312 20.60 18.09 -7.54
C SER A 312 19.48 18.01 -8.59
N ALA A 313 19.79 18.29 -9.85
CA ALA A 313 18.80 18.27 -10.92
C ALA A 313 18.34 16.84 -11.27
N LEU A 314 19.26 15.88 -11.32
CA LEU A 314 18.93 14.46 -11.49
C LEU A 314 18.04 13.95 -10.34
N TRP A 315 18.37 14.33 -9.10
CA TRP A 315 17.56 14.02 -7.93
C TRP A 315 16.15 14.57 -8.08
N VAL A 316 16.02 15.86 -8.41
CA VAL A 316 14.70 16.49 -8.57
C VAL A 316 13.89 15.80 -9.65
N GLY A 317 14.47 15.62 -10.84
CA GLY A 317 13.79 15.00 -11.98
C GLY A 317 13.35 13.56 -11.70
N LEU A 318 14.16 12.76 -11.01
CA LEU A 318 13.78 11.39 -10.68
C LEU A 318 12.71 11.35 -9.57
N VAL A 319 12.96 12.02 -8.45
CA VAL A 319 12.09 11.92 -7.27
C VAL A 319 10.72 12.55 -7.53
N SER A 320 10.67 13.67 -8.27
CA SER A 320 9.40 14.35 -8.57
C SER A 320 8.47 13.49 -9.43
N GLN A 321 9.02 12.65 -10.31
CA GLN A 321 8.21 11.88 -11.24
C GLN A 321 7.78 10.51 -10.73
N PHE A 322 8.59 9.87 -9.90
CA PHE A 322 8.35 8.51 -9.43
C PHE A 322 7.69 8.44 -8.06
N LEU A 323 7.63 9.53 -7.28
CA LEU A 323 6.87 9.60 -6.02
C LEU A 323 5.57 10.41 -6.23
N PRO A 324 4.39 9.77 -6.27
CA PRO A 324 3.13 10.48 -6.47
C PRO A 324 2.82 11.45 -5.33
N VAL A 325 2.16 12.58 -5.64
CA VAL A 325 1.61 13.59 -4.69
C VAL A 325 2.67 14.38 -3.91
N ILE A 326 3.61 13.69 -3.29
CA ILE A 326 4.62 14.24 -2.38
C ILE A 326 5.97 14.41 -3.09
N GLY A 327 6.14 13.77 -4.26
CA GLY A 327 7.43 13.68 -4.96
C GLY A 327 8.08 15.03 -5.20
N THR A 328 7.37 16.03 -5.74
CA THR A 328 7.94 17.37 -5.97
C THR A 328 8.41 18.03 -4.68
N TYR A 329 7.63 17.90 -3.59
CA TYR A 329 7.98 18.48 -2.32
C TYR A 329 9.26 17.84 -1.76
N LEU A 330 9.35 16.51 -1.76
CA LEU A 330 10.54 15.77 -1.32
C LEU A 330 11.74 15.97 -2.27
N ALA A 331 11.48 16.05 -3.57
CA ALA A 331 12.47 16.29 -4.60
C ALA A 331 13.18 17.63 -4.39
N GLY A 332 12.42 18.67 -4.01
CA GLY A 332 12.97 20.00 -3.73
C GLY A 332 13.75 20.10 -2.42
N VAL A 333 13.47 19.27 -1.41
CA VAL A 333 14.12 19.38 -0.08
C VAL A 333 15.63 19.32 -0.19
N LEU A 334 16.16 18.28 -0.85
CA LEU A 334 17.59 18.05 -0.95
C LEU A 334 18.32 19.23 -1.63
N PRO A 335 18.04 19.61 -2.88
CA PRO A 335 18.76 20.71 -3.53
C PRO A 335 18.55 22.06 -2.82
N VAL A 336 17.35 22.33 -2.29
CA VAL A 336 17.10 23.57 -1.55
C VAL A 336 17.96 23.63 -0.30
N LEU A 337 18.06 22.52 0.45
CA LEU A 337 18.94 22.45 1.62
C LEU A 337 20.39 22.67 1.24
N LEU A 338 20.87 22.02 0.17
CA LEU A 338 22.25 22.15 -0.31
C LEU A 338 22.58 23.58 -0.74
N ILE A 339 21.67 24.23 -1.45
CA ILE A 339 21.83 25.62 -1.89
C ILE A 339 21.72 26.58 -0.70
N PHE A 340 20.86 26.29 0.27
CA PHE A 340 20.66 27.12 1.46
C PHE A 340 21.92 27.25 2.30
N ILE A 341 22.70 26.17 2.36
CA ILE A 341 23.99 26.12 3.05
C ILE A 341 25.00 27.05 2.39
N ASP A 342 25.06 27.06 1.06
CA ASP A 342 25.93 27.97 0.33
C ASP A 342 25.45 29.43 0.40
N SER A 343 24.16 29.64 0.16
CA SER A 343 23.56 30.97 0.13
C SER A 343 22.04 30.89 0.28
N PRO A 344 21.47 31.40 1.39
CA PRO A 344 20.03 31.30 1.58
C PRO A 344 19.20 32.15 0.58
N THR A 345 19.79 33.19 -0.04
CA THR A 345 19.14 33.95 -1.11
C THR A 345 19.04 33.11 -2.39
N LYS A 346 20.10 32.40 -2.78
CA LYS A 346 20.05 31.43 -3.90
C LYS A 346 19.02 30.34 -3.64
N ALA A 347 18.87 29.90 -2.39
CA ALA A 347 17.88 28.88 -2.03
C ALA A 347 16.44 29.37 -2.23
N LEU A 348 16.16 30.62 -1.88
CA LEU A 348 14.84 31.23 -2.10
C LEU A 348 14.52 31.33 -3.59
N VAL A 349 15.51 31.70 -4.41
CA VAL A 349 15.39 31.69 -5.88
C VAL A 349 15.15 30.26 -6.41
N ALA A 350 15.87 29.27 -5.88
CA ALA A 350 15.69 27.86 -6.26
C ALA A 350 14.28 27.34 -5.91
N ILE A 351 13.75 27.67 -4.73
CA ILE A 351 12.36 27.35 -4.35
C ILE A 351 11.38 27.97 -5.35
N GLY A 352 11.56 29.26 -5.66
CA GLY A 352 10.72 29.96 -6.64
C GLY A 352 10.76 29.28 -8.02
N PHE A 353 11.95 28.91 -8.49
CA PHE A 353 12.12 28.20 -9.76
C PHE A 353 11.42 26.83 -9.75
N ILE A 354 11.64 26.00 -8.72
CA ILE A 354 11.02 24.67 -8.60
C ILE A 354 9.49 24.80 -8.61
N ALA A 355 8.95 25.78 -7.86
CA ALA A 355 7.51 26.03 -7.81
C ALA A 355 6.94 26.45 -9.17
N ILE A 356 7.60 27.38 -9.88
CA ILE A 356 7.19 27.83 -11.22
C ILE A 356 7.29 26.67 -12.22
N TYR A 357 8.41 25.94 -12.20
CA TYR A 357 8.62 24.80 -13.08
C TYR A 357 7.53 23.73 -12.87
N GLN A 358 7.14 23.46 -11.62
CA GLN A 358 6.05 22.52 -11.35
C GLN A 358 4.74 22.94 -11.99
N GLN A 359 4.42 24.25 -12.02
CA GLN A 359 3.24 24.73 -12.74
C GLN A 359 3.38 24.52 -14.25
N VAL A 360 4.54 24.87 -14.81
CA VAL A 360 4.84 24.67 -16.24
C VAL A 360 4.70 23.19 -16.61
N GLU A 361 5.23 22.29 -15.79
CA GLU A 361 5.11 20.85 -16.00
C GLU A 361 3.64 20.42 -15.96
N ASN A 362 2.89 20.80 -14.92
CA ASN A 362 1.50 20.41 -14.75
C ASN A 362 0.57 20.89 -15.88
N TYR A 363 0.79 22.10 -16.40
CA TYR A 363 -0.07 22.70 -17.42
C TYR A 363 0.39 22.47 -18.86
N LEU A 364 1.70 22.31 -19.12
CA LEU A 364 2.24 22.23 -20.48
C LEU A 364 2.85 20.87 -20.82
N PHE A 365 3.69 20.31 -19.95
CA PHE A 365 4.45 19.09 -20.27
C PHE A 365 3.66 17.82 -19.95
N ALA A 366 3.13 17.72 -18.74
CA ALA A 366 2.43 16.52 -18.27
C ALA A 366 1.23 16.14 -19.15
N PRO A 367 0.35 17.08 -19.59
CA PRO A 367 -0.74 16.74 -20.49
C PRO A 367 -0.21 16.20 -21.83
N LYS A 368 0.72 16.90 -22.48
CA LYS A 368 1.26 16.52 -23.80
C LYS A 368 1.99 15.16 -23.80
N VAL A 369 2.65 14.82 -22.69
CA VAL A 369 3.42 13.58 -22.56
C VAL A 369 2.54 12.40 -22.11
N THR A 370 1.45 12.65 -21.39
CA THR A 370 0.61 11.60 -20.77
C THR A 370 -0.71 11.37 -21.51
N GLU A 371 -1.15 12.29 -22.37
CA GLU A 371 -2.42 12.23 -23.13
C GLU A 371 -2.60 10.93 -23.92
N ARG A 372 -1.50 10.30 -24.38
CA ARG A 372 -1.57 9.04 -25.15
C ARG A 372 -1.43 7.77 -24.30
N THR A 373 -1.08 7.88 -23.02
CA THR A 373 -0.68 6.71 -22.22
C THR A 373 -1.72 6.32 -21.16
N LEU A 374 -2.46 7.26 -20.56
CA LEU A 374 -3.43 6.94 -19.49
C LEU A 374 -4.64 7.90 -19.48
N GLU A 375 -5.81 7.42 -19.92
CA GLU A 375 -7.10 8.06 -19.63
C GLU A 375 -7.64 7.55 -18.28
N LEU A 376 -6.95 7.90 -17.19
CA LEU A 376 -7.42 7.60 -15.84
C LEU A 376 -8.13 8.80 -15.22
N HIS A 377 -9.30 8.55 -14.63
CA HIS A 377 -9.94 9.54 -13.79
C HIS A 377 -9.01 9.88 -12.61
N PRO A 378 -8.71 11.17 -12.33
CA PRO A 378 -7.78 11.56 -11.26
C PRO A 378 -8.10 10.98 -9.88
N ALA A 379 -9.39 10.82 -9.56
CA ALA A 379 -9.85 10.21 -8.31
C ALA A 379 -9.41 8.74 -8.17
N LEU A 380 -9.45 7.95 -9.25
CA LEU A 380 -9.01 6.55 -9.23
C LEU A 380 -7.49 6.47 -9.09
N ALA A 381 -6.76 7.34 -9.77
CA ALA A 381 -5.31 7.45 -9.67
C ALA A 381 -4.87 7.81 -8.24
N PHE A 382 -5.48 8.84 -7.64
CA PHE A 382 -5.16 9.30 -6.29
C PHE A 382 -5.59 8.29 -5.22
N GLY A 383 -6.84 7.83 -5.27
CA GLY A 383 -7.35 6.81 -4.34
C GLY A 383 -6.56 5.51 -4.43
N GLY A 384 -6.17 5.09 -5.63
CA GLY A 384 -5.28 3.97 -5.85
C GLY A 384 -3.92 4.14 -5.19
N ALA A 385 -3.27 5.29 -5.37
CA ALA A 385 -1.97 5.57 -4.75
C ALA A 385 -2.04 5.51 -3.21
N LEU A 386 -3.10 6.06 -2.62
CA LEU A 386 -3.33 5.97 -1.17
C LEU A 386 -3.55 4.53 -0.70
N ALA A 387 -4.40 3.78 -1.41
CA ALA A 387 -4.68 2.38 -1.08
C ALA A 387 -3.43 1.50 -1.22
N GLY A 388 -2.68 1.65 -2.33
CA GLY A 388 -1.41 0.96 -2.54
C GLY A 388 -0.39 1.32 -1.47
N GLY A 389 -0.30 2.61 -1.13
CA GLY A 389 0.53 3.12 -0.03
C GLY A 389 0.21 2.47 1.32
N ALA A 390 -1.08 2.31 1.63
CA ALA A 390 -1.53 1.69 2.87
C ALA A 390 -1.23 0.18 2.95
N ILE A 391 -1.31 -0.53 1.82
CA ILE A 391 -1.17 -2.01 1.78
C ILE A 391 0.30 -2.43 1.69
N LEU A 392 1.07 -1.83 0.77
CA LEU A 392 2.45 -2.25 0.45
C LEU A 392 3.49 -1.17 0.76
N GLY A 393 3.09 -0.10 1.47
CA GLY A 393 3.97 1.02 1.77
C GLY A 393 4.32 1.84 0.52
N PRO A 394 5.47 2.55 0.52
CA PRO A 394 5.88 3.40 -0.59
C PRO A 394 5.91 2.68 -1.95
N ILE A 395 6.31 1.40 -1.97
CA ILE A 395 6.34 0.58 -3.18
C ILE A 395 4.92 0.45 -3.76
N GLY A 396 3.92 0.19 -2.91
CA GLY A 396 2.53 0.09 -3.35
C GLY A 396 1.98 1.38 -3.93
N ALA A 397 2.36 2.54 -3.39
CA ALA A 397 1.93 3.83 -3.91
C ALA A 397 2.45 4.06 -5.35
N ILE A 398 3.68 3.64 -5.65
CA ILE A 398 4.27 3.74 -7.00
C ILE A 398 3.58 2.77 -7.96
N LEU A 399 3.36 1.53 -7.52
CA LEU A 399 2.75 0.48 -8.33
C LEU A 399 1.24 0.66 -8.54
N ALA A 400 0.60 1.48 -7.72
CA ALA A 400 -0.84 1.66 -7.74
C ALA A 400 -1.36 2.21 -9.07
N LEU A 401 -0.66 3.17 -9.69
CA LEU A 401 -1.14 3.82 -10.90
C LEU A 401 -1.30 2.82 -12.06
N PRO A 402 -0.28 2.02 -12.42
CA PRO A 402 -0.45 0.98 -13.44
C PRO A 402 -1.39 -0.14 -13.02
N ALA A 403 -1.44 -0.49 -11.72
CA ALA A 403 -2.37 -1.49 -11.23
C ALA A 403 -3.84 -1.04 -11.41
N VAL A 404 -4.14 0.22 -11.09
CA VAL A 404 -5.46 0.82 -11.31
C VAL A 404 -5.78 0.95 -12.80
N ALA A 405 -4.81 1.34 -13.63
CA ALA A 405 -4.97 1.36 -15.09
C ALA A 405 -5.34 -0.01 -15.64
N MET A 406 -4.63 -1.06 -15.21
CA MET A 406 -4.95 -2.44 -15.60
C MET A 406 -6.32 -2.87 -15.08
N ALA A 407 -6.63 -2.60 -13.81
CA ALA A 407 -7.91 -2.97 -13.22
C ALA A 407 -9.07 -2.31 -13.95
N GLN A 408 -8.98 -1.00 -14.24
CA GLN A 408 -9.99 -0.28 -15.02
C GLN A 408 -10.12 -0.87 -16.43
N ALA A 409 -9.00 -1.16 -17.09
CA ALA A 409 -9.00 -1.70 -18.43
C ALA A 409 -9.64 -3.10 -18.49
N LEU A 410 -9.32 -3.97 -17.52
CA LEU A 410 -9.95 -5.29 -17.37
C LEU A 410 -11.44 -5.18 -17.06
N VAL A 411 -11.84 -4.29 -16.16
CA VAL A 411 -13.27 -4.08 -15.85
C VAL A 411 -14.02 -3.57 -17.09
N SER A 412 -13.40 -2.67 -17.86
CA SER A 412 -14.00 -2.13 -19.09
C SER A 412 -14.12 -3.16 -20.23
N SER A 413 -13.31 -4.22 -20.20
CA SER A 413 -13.40 -5.34 -21.16
C SER A 413 -14.33 -6.45 -20.69
N TRP A 414 -14.68 -6.50 -19.40
CA TRP A 414 -15.49 -7.57 -18.81
C TRP A 414 -17.01 -7.33 -18.81
N GLY A 415 -17.51 -6.39 -19.60
CA GLY A 415 -18.95 -6.13 -19.73
C GLY A 415 -19.39 -5.89 -21.18
N GLU A 416 -20.55 -6.44 -21.55
CA GLU A 416 -21.26 -6.01 -22.76
C GLU A 416 -21.61 -4.53 -22.60
N ARG A 417 -21.02 -3.67 -23.43
CA ARG A 417 -21.39 -2.25 -23.48
C ARG A 417 -22.80 -2.16 -24.03
N HIS A 418 -23.74 -1.79 -23.16
CA HIS A 418 -25.09 -1.45 -23.56
C HIS A 418 -25.10 0.03 -23.99
N GLU A 419 -25.89 0.38 -25.01
CA GLU A 419 -26.05 1.77 -25.42
C GLU A 419 -26.55 2.60 -24.24
N VAL A 420 -25.85 3.70 -23.95
CA VAL A 420 -26.19 4.59 -22.84
C VAL A 420 -27.42 5.38 -23.24
N ILE A 421 -28.49 5.28 -22.44
CA ILE A 421 -29.69 6.11 -22.62
C ILE A 421 -29.27 7.57 -22.43
N GLU A 422 -29.41 8.38 -23.49
CA GLU A 422 -29.07 9.80 -23.45
C GLU A 422 -29.96 10.53 -22.43
N HIS A 423 -29.37 10.89 -21.29
CA HIS A 423 -29.98 11.72 -20.27
C HIS A 423 -29.23 13.05 -20.19
N LYS A 424 -29.88 14.12 -19.70
CA LYS A 424 -29.28 15.45 -19.55
C LYS A 424 -28.00 15.49 -18.68
N LEU A 425 -27.72 14.42 -17.93
CA LEU A 425 -26.50 14.24 -17.12
C LEU A 425 -25.37 13.48 -17.85
N SER A 426 -25.68 12.80 -18.95
CA SER A 426 -24.72 12.06 -19.79
C SER A 426 -24.42 12.78 -21.11
N GLU A 427 -25.08 13.89 -21.39
CA GLU A 427 -24.85 14.73 -22.57
C GLU A 427 -23.49 15.44 -22.42
N LEU A 428 -22.46 14.91 -23.09
CA LEU A 428 -21.16 15.56 -23.17
C LEU A 428 -21.32 16.83 -24.00
N GLN A 429 -21.23 18.01 -23.37
CA GLN A 429 -21.17 19.28 -24.12
C GLN A 429 -19.98 19.24 -25.07
N GLU A 430 -20.24 19.04 -26.37
CA GLU A 430 -19.20 19.10 -27.39
C GLU A 430 -18.52 20.46 -27.31
N LYS A 431 -17.23 20.44 -26.96
CA LYS A 431 -16.40 21.65 -26.88
C LYS A 431 -16.21 22.15 -28.31
N LYS A 432 -17.08 23.07 -28.73
CA LYS A 432 -17.13 23.70 -30.07
C LYS A 432 -15.71 24.08 -30.52
N LYS A 433 -15.11 23.24 -31.39
CA LYS A 433 -13.83 23.52 -32.04
C LYS A 433 -13.99 24.86 -32.76
N ARG A 434 -13.34 25.92 -32.28
CA ARG A 434 -13.19 27.17 -33.02
C ARG A 434 -12.32 26.89 -34.23
N THR A 435 -12.93 26.40 -35.29
CA THR A 435 -12.34 26.41 -36.63
C THR A 435 -12.17 27.87 -37.01
N ARG A 436 -10.96 28.42 -36.85
CA ARG A 436 -10.55 29.67 -37.52
C ARG A 436 -10.47 29.36 -39.01
N THR A 437 -11.62 29.31 -39.65
CA THR A 437 -11.72 29.40 -41.10
C THR A 437 -11.32 30.82 -41.44
N ARG A 438 -10.07 31.01 -41.88
CA ARG A 438 -9.62 32.19 -42.61
C ARG A 438 -10.45 32.22 -43.89
N LYS A 439 -11.64 32.83 -43.82
CA LYS A 439 -12.44 33.15 -45.00
C LYS A 439 -11.79 34.37 -45.63
N ASN A 440 -11.35 34.17 -46.87
CA ASN A 440 -11.14 35.18 -47.88
C ASN A 440 -12.14 36.34 -47.70
N LEU A 441 -11.60 37.55 -47.59
CA LEU A 441 -12.25 38.81 -47.94
C LEU A 441 -11.13 39.82 -48.24
N SER A 442 -11.18 40.34 -49.47
CA SER A 442 -10.41 41.40 -50.13
C SER A 442 -8.91 41.23 -50.27
#